data_AF-X0TT78-F1
#
_entry.id   AF-X0TT78-F1
#
_cell.length_a   1.000
_cell.length_b   1.000
_cell.length_c   1.000
_cell.angle_alpha   90.00
_cell.angle_beta   90.00
_cell.angle_gamma   90.00
#
_symmetry.space_group_name_H-M   'P 1'
#
loop_
_entity.id
_entity.type
_entity.pdbx_description
1 polymer ?
#
loop_
_entity_poly.entity_id
_entity_poly.type
_entity_poly.pdbx_seq_one_letter_code
_entity_poly.pdbx_strand_id
1 'polypeptide(L)'
;VGLGDDCTPSAQPRSQRDNEYLSHWLEQGYVVVGSDYTGLGTPGLMSYLNSVATAHAIIDSVIAAHHLDLPLSPMWALVGQSQGGAAAVASARWATEFSRGTGLDYRGVVATGTPANIDDVVITAGPDMVLPPGLGPIASAYAAYILAGFRE
;
A
#
# COMPACT_ATOMS: atom_id res chain seq x y z
N VAL A 1 9.88 -5.01 -8.02
CA VAL A 1 9.18 -4.92 -6.72
C VAL A 1 9.89 -5.79 -5.70
N GLY A 2 9.98 -5.32 -4.46
CA GLY A 2 10.66 -5.97 -3.34
C GLY A 2 10.33 -5.26 -2.03
N LEU A 3 10.95 -5.70 -0.92
CA LEU A 3 10.66 -5.21 0.44
C LEU A 3 11.85 -4.50 1.10
N GLY A 4 12.94 -4.27 0.35
CA GLY A 4 14.11 -3.54 0.85
C GLY A 4 14.04 -2.04 0.52
N ASP A 5 14.93 -1.26 1.11
CA ASP A 5 14.92 0.21 0.95
C ASP A 5 15.05 0.68 -0.50
N ASP A 6 15.88 0.00 -1.30
CA ASP A 6 16.02 0.35 -2.72
C ASP A 6 14.82 -0.12 -3.57
N CYS A 7 13.83 -0.81 -2.99
CA CYS A 7 12.69 -1.35 -3.71
C CYS A 7 11.49 -0.40 -3.79
N THR A 8 11.62 0.84 -3.28
CA THR A 8 10.47 1.74 -3.21
C THR A 8 9.92 2.13 -4.59
N PRO A 9 8.61 2.41 -4.69
CA PRO A 9 8.03 3.02 -5.88
C PRO A 9 8.72 4.31 -6.34
N SER A 10 9.27 5.13 -5.44
CA SER A 10 9.95 6.38 -5.80
C SER A 10 11.42 6.21 -6.24
N ALA A 11 12.11 5.17 -5.76
CA ALA A 11 13.52 4.93 -6.03
C ALA A 11 13.77 4.16 -7.34
N GLN A 12 12.75 3.51 -7.89
CA GLN A 12 12.87 2.63 -9.06
C GLN A 12 12.18 3.20 -10.30
N PRO A 13 12.76 2.99 -11.51
CA PRO A 13 12.06 3.32 -12.74
C PRO A 13 10.78 2.49 -12.87
N ARG A 14 9.74 3.10 -13.43
CA ARG A 14 8.47 2.44 -13.69
C ARG A 14 8.62 1.43 -14.83
N SER A 15 7.98 0.27 -14.68
CA SER A 15 7.94 -0.74 -15.74
C SER A 15 7.11 -0.24 -16.92
N GLN A 16 7.26 -0.86 -18.11
CA GLN A 16 6.43 -0.55 -19.26
C GLN A 16 4.93 -0.69 -18.93
N ARG A 17 4.56 -1.76 -18.22
CA ARG A 17 3.19 -1.99 -17.77
C ARG A 17 2.68 -0.86 -16.88
N ASP A 18 3.49 -0.39 -15.93
CA ASP A 18 3.10 0.71 -15.04
C ASP A 18 2.96 2.01 -15.82
N ASN A 19 3.88 2.29 -16.74
CA ASN A 19 3.80 3.48 -17.60
C ASN A 19 2.53 3.46 -18.45
N GLU A 20 2.20 2.35 -19.11
CA GLU A 20 0.97 2.20 -19.90
C GLU A 20 -0.28 2.44 -19.03
N TYR A 21 -0.33 1.82 -17.84
CA TYR A 21 -1.47 1.94 -16.94
C TYR A 21 -1.63 3.34 -16.35
N LEU A 22 -0.54 3.97 -15.89
CA LEU A 22 -0.59 5.28 -15.26
C LEU A 22 -0.84 6.39 -16.30
N SER A 23 -0.21 6.31 -17.47
CA SER A 23 -0.44 7.26 -18.57
C SER A 23 -1.91 7.29 -18.99
N HIS A 24 -2.59 6.14 -19.02
CA HIS A 24 -4.03 6.09 -19.30
C HIS A 24 -4.83 7.02 -18.37
N TRP A 25 -4.57 7.00 -17.06
CA TRP A 25 -5.28 7.87 -16.11
C TRP A 25 -4.87 9.34 -16.25
N LEU A 26 -3.58 9.61 -16.48
CA LEU A 26 -3.09 10.97 -16.72
C LEU A 26 -3.74 11.59 -17.98
N GLU A 27 -3.88 10.81 -19.06
CA GLU A 27 -4.56 11.23 -20.31
C GLU A 27 -6.06 11.51 -20.10
N GLN A 28 -6.68 10.89 -19.10
CA GLN A 28 -8.07 11.18 -18.69
C GLN A 28 -8.17 12.39 -17.75
N GLY A 29 -7.07 13.06 -17.42
CA GLY A 29 -7.04 14.26 -16.57
C GLY A 29 -6.96 13.99 -15.07
N TYR A 30 -6.64 12.77 -14.65
CA TYR A 30 -6.42 12.47 -13.24
C TYR A 30 -5.00 12.85 -12.81
N VAL A 31 -4.85 13.22 -11.54
CA VAL A 31 -3.54 13.18 -10.86
C VAL A 31 -3.40 11.83 -10.17
N VAL A 32 -2.25 11.19 -10.37
CA VAL A 32 -1.92 9.91 -9.74
C VAL A 32 -0.84 10.15 -8.70
N VAL A 33 -1.12 9.75 -7.46
CA VAL A 33 -0.13 9.70 -6.37
C VAL A 33 0.14 8.25 -5.99
N GLY A 34 1.39 7.95 -5.67
CA GLY A 34 1.81 6.66 -5.14
C GLY A 34 2.82 6.90 -4.03
N SER A 35 2.51 6.39 -2.84
CA SER A 35 3.34 6.56 -1.66
C SER A 35 4.32 5.40 -1.49
N ASP A 36 5.51 5.69 -0.98
CA ASP A 36 6.40 4.67 -0.44
C ASP A 36 5.87 4.30 0.94
N TYR A 37 5.55 3.01 1.15
CA TYR A 37 4.99 2.57 2.42
C TYR A 37 6.00 2.74 3.56
N THR A 38 5.48 2.95 4.78
CA THR A 38 6.29 3.18 5.97
C THR A 38 7.35 2.08 6.16
N GLY A 39 8.61 2.49 6.34
CA GLY A 39 9.75 1.59 6.49
C GLY A 39 10.23 0.95 5.19
N LEU A 40 9.70 1.36 4.03
CA LEU A 40 10.23 1.03 2.71
C LEU A 40 10.98 2.27 2.19
N GLY A 41 12.32 2.26 2.24
CA GLY A 41 13.17 3.40 1.84
C GLY A 41 13.32 4.47 2.92
N THR A 42 12.86 4.19 4.13
CA THR A 42 12.97 5.05 5.31
C THR A 42 13.48 4.21 6.49
N PRO A 43 14.16 4.80 7.49
CA PRO A 43 14.71 4.03 8.60
C PRO A 43 13.67 3.16 9.31
N GLY A 44 13.98 1.88 9.49
CA GLY A 44 13.11 0.92 10.16
C GLY A 44 12.86 -0.32 9.30
N LEU A 45 12.06 -1.25 9.81
CA LEU A 45 11.54 -2.35 8.99
C LEU A 45 10.26 -1.89 8.31
N MET A 46 10.02 -2.31 7.06
CA MET A 46 8.74 -2.06 6.40
C MET A 46 7.58 -2.60 7.24
N SER A 47 6.63 -1.72 7.52
CA SER A 47 5.39 -1.97 8.27
C SER A 47 4.39 -2.75 7.40
N TYR A 48 4.75 -3.99 7.09
CA TYR A 48 4.09 -4.83 6.09
C TYR A 48 2.71 -5.28 6.57
N LEU A 49 1.66 -5.00 5.78
CA LEU A 49 0.25 -5.26 6.10
C LEU A 49 -0.30 -4.55 7.35
N ASN A 50 0.44 -3.60 7.92
CA ASN A 50 -0.10 -2.76 8.98
C ASN A 50 -1.14 -1.79 8.40
N SER A 51 -2.41 -1.99 8.75
CA SER A 51 -3.52 -1.24 8.19
C SER A 51 -3.46 0.26 8.48
N VAL A 52 -3.07 0.65 9.69
CA VAL A 52 -3.08 2.06 10.12
C VAL A 52 -1.89 2.80 9.49
N ALA A 53 -0.69 2.24 9.57
CA ALA A 53 0.51 2.85 8.97
C ALA A 53 0.36 3.00 7.45
N THR A 54 -0.14 1.96 6.78
CA THR A 54 -0.40 1.98 5.33
C THR A 54 -1.45 3.02 4.95
N ALA A 55 -2.52 3.14 5.76
CA ALA A 55 -3.56 4.12 5.53
C ALA A 55 -3.05 5.56 5.64
N HIS A 56 -2.24 5.87 6.66
CA HIS A 56 -1.58 7.17 6.76
C HIS A 56 -0.67 7.44 5.54
N ALA A 57 0.21 6.50 5.20
CA ALA A 57 1.12 6.65 4.06
C ALA A 57 0.38 6.98 2.76
N ILE A 58 -0.78 6.36 2.51
CA ILE A 58 -1.58 6.59 1.31
C ILE A 58 -2.43 7.87 1.39
N ILE A 59 -3.21 8.05 2.47
CA ILE A 59 -4.16 9.17 2.59
C ILE A 59 -3.42 10.50 2.72
N ASP A 60 -2.33 10.53 3.48
CA ASP A 60 -1.51 11.74 3.63
C ASP A 60 -0.85 12.13 2.30
N SER A 61 -0.59 11.16 1.40
CA SER A 61 -0.10 11.48 0.05
C SER A 61 -1.13 12.22 -0.81
N VAL A 62 -2.42 11.90 -0.64
CA VAL A 62 -3.54 12.61 -1.30
C VAL A 62 -3.68 14.02 -0.72
N ILE A 63 -3.60 14.15 0.62
CA ILE A 63 -3.64 15.45 1.31
C ILE A 63 -2.45 16.33 0.86
N ALA A 64 -1.24 15.76 0.85
CA ALA A 64 -0.03 16.46 0.44
C ALA A 64 -0.11 16.95 -1.02
N ALA A 65 -0.72 16.18 -1.92
CA ALA A 65 -0.93 16.62 -3.30
C ALA A 65 -1.84 17.85 -3.40
N HIS A 66 -2.81 18.00 -2.48
CA HIS A 66 -3.68 19.18 -2.41
C HIS A 66 -3.01 20.42 -1.80
N HIS A 67 -1.80 20.28 -1.24
CA HIS A 67 -0.97 21.42 -0.86
C HIS A 67 -0.09 21.93 -2.01
N LEU A 68 -0.10 21.26 -3.17
CA LEU A 68 0.54 21.75 -4.38
C LEU A 68 -0.35 22.82 -5.03
N ASP A 69 0.26 23.80 -5.70
CA ASP A 69 -0.45 24.84 -6.46
C ASP A 69 -1.01 24.29 -7.79
N LEU A 70 -1.95 23.34 -7.66
CA LEU A 70 -2.61 22.64 -8.76
C LEU A 70 -4.14 22.69 -8.58
N PRO A 71 -4.91 22.84 -9.67
CA PRO A 71 -6.37 22.90 -9.60
C PRO A 71 -6.99 21.49 -9.44
N LEU A 72 -6.76 20.84 -8.30
CA LEU A 72 -7.25 19.49 -8.03
C LEU A 72 -8.72 19.47 -7.61
N SER A 73 -9.46 18.47 -8.10
CA SER A 73 -10.78 18.15 -7.56
C SER A 73 -10.62 17.57 -6.15
N PRO A 74 -11.55 17.86 -5.19
CA PRO A 74 -11.53 17.18 -3.89
C PRO A 74 -11.85 15.69 -4.00
N MET A 75 -12.36 15.22 -5.15
CA MET A 75 -12.72 13.82 -5.38
C MET A 75 -11.48 12.96 -5.55
N TRP A 76 -11.40 11.86 -4.81
CA TRP A 76 -10.31 10.91 -4.93
C TRP A 76 -10.77 9.46 -4.73
N ALA A 77 -10.03 8.52 -5.30
CA ALA A 77 -10.31 7.09 -5.21
C ALA A 77 -9.01 6.29 -5.08
N LEU A 78 -9.13 5.04 -4.66
CA LEU A 78 -8.00 4.12 -4.48
C LEU A 78 -8.04 3.01 -5.53
N VAL A 79 -6.87 2.63 -6.03
CA VAL A 79 -6.69 1.42 -6.83
C VAL A 79 -5.48 0.64 -6.37
N GLY A 80 -5.59 -0.69 -6.30
CA GLY A 80 -4.49 -1.54 -5.85
C GLY A 80 -4.53 -2.98 -6.39
N GLN A 81 -3.35 -3.61 -6.46
CA GLN A 81 -3.19 -5.00 -6.88
C GLN A 81 -2.27 -5.76 -5.91
N SER A 82 -2.60 -7.03 -5.61
CA SER A 82 -1.81 -7.89 -4.71
C SER A 82 -1.61 -7.22 -3.34
N GLN A 83 -0.38 -7.03 -2.86
CA GLN A 83 -0.09 -6.23 -1.66
C GLN A 83 -0.74 -4.84 -1.73
N GLY A 84 -0.65 -4.17 -2.87
CA GLY A 84 -1.32 -2.88 -3.09
C GLY A 84 -2.84 -2.99 -3.01
N GLY A 85 -3.42 -4.15 -3.32
CA GLY A 85 -4.84 -4.44 -3.15
C GLY A 85 -5.23 -4.50 -1.67
N ALA A 86 -4.42 -5.15 -0.83
CA ALA A 86 -4.60 -5.12 0.62
C ALA A 86 -4.41 -3.71 1.18
N ALA A 87 -3.39 -2.99 0.71
CA ALA A 87 -3.17 -1.59 1.08
C ALA A 87 -4.38 -0.70 0.70
N ALA A 88 -4.94 -0.88 -0.50
CA ALA A 88 -6.10 -0.10 -0.95
C ALA A 88 -7.35 -0.38 -0.11
N VAL A 89 -7.64 -1.65 0.22
CA VAL A 89 -8.77 -2.03 1.08
C VAL A 89 -8.57 -1.53 2.51
N ALA A 90 -7.37 -1.69 3.07
CA ALA A 90 -7.02 -1.18 4.39
C ALA A 90 -7.19 0.35 4.46
N SER A 91 -6.69 1.08 3.47
CA SER A 91 -6.84 2.54 3.40
C SER A 91 -8.29 2.96 3.20
N ALA A 92 -9.09 2.21 2.43
CA ALA A 92 -10.52 2.49 2.26
C ALA A 92 -11.26 2.48 3.60
N ARG A 93 -10.89 1.58 4.53
CA ARG A 93 -11.47 1.54 5.89
C ARG A 93 -11.21 2.83 6.68
N TRP A 94 -10.06 3.47 6.48
CA TRP A 94 -9.64 4.67 7.22
C TRP A 94 -9.87 5.97 6.47
N ALA A 95 -10.20 5.92 5.18
CA ALA A 95 -10.31 7.06 4.27
C ALA A 95 -11.08 8.25 4.87
N THR A 96 -12.31 8.04 5.34
CA THR A 96 -13.15 9.10 5.93
C THR A 96 -12.61 9.63 7.26
N GLU A 97 -11.96 8.78 8.05
CA GLU A 97 -11.44 9.17 9.35
C GLU A 97 -10.18 10.02 9.21
N PHE A 98 -9.21 9.58 8.41
CA PHE A 98 -7.92 10.26 8.29
C PHE A 98 -7.98 11.48 7.37
N SER A 99 -8.95 11.56 6.46
CA SER A 99 -9.18 12.76 5.64
C SER A 99 -10.14 13.78 6.28
N ARG A 100 -10.63 13.53 7.51
CA ARG A 100 -11.63 14.40 8.14
C ARG A 100 -11.10 15.84 8.29
N GLY A 101 -11.93 16.80 7.88
CA GLY A 101 -11.61 18.24 7.99
C GLY A 101 -10.72 18.78 6.87
N THR A 102 -10.27 17.95 5.94
CA THR A 102 -9.47 18.37 4.77
C THR A 102 -10.33 18.88 3.60
N GLY A 103 -11.62 18.55 3.58
CA GLY A 103 -12.52 18.84 2.45
C GLY A 103 -12.45 17.82 1.31
N LEU A 104 -11.64 16.77 1.44
CA LEU A 104 -11.54 15.68 0.47
C LEU A 104 -12.79 14.79 0.46
N ASP A 105 -13.18 14.36 -0.73
CA ASP A 105 -14.38 13.56 -1.01
C ASP A 105 -13.99 12.18 -1.55
N TYR A 106 -13.91 11.20 -0.66
CA TYR A 106 -13.51 9.83 -1.01
C TYR A 106 -14.60 9.08 -1.77
N ARG A 107 -14.27 8.55 -2.96
CA ARG A 107 -15.23 7.94 -3.89
C ARG A 107 -15.23 6.42 -3.93
N GLY A 108 -14.26 5.77 -3.29
CA GLY A 108 -14.22 4.32 -3.18
C GLY A 108 -12.89 3.71 -3.62
N VAL A 109 -12.89 2.38 -3.70
CA VAL A 109 -11.71 1.56 -3.94
C VAL A 109 -11.97 0.50 -5.00
N VAL A 110 -10.98 0.28 -5.87
CA VAL A 110 -10.88 -0.90 -6.73
C VAL A 110 -9.65 -1.69 -6.31
N ALA A 111 -9.82 -2.90 -5.80
CA ALA A 111 -8.72 -3.75 -5.36
C ALA A 111 -8.78 -5.11 -6.05
N THR A 112 -7.63 -5.60 -6.52
CA THR A 112 -7.53 -6.85 -7.30
C THR A 112 -6.44 -7.77 -6.72
N GLY A 113 -6.67 -9.08 -6.75
CA GLY A 113 -5.72 -10.06 -6.20
C GLY A 113 -5.37 -9.82 -4.73
N THR A 114 -6.28 -9.20 -3.97
CA THR A 114 -6.06 -8.77 -2.59
C THR A 114 -5.81 -9.97 -1.67
N PRO A 115 -4.65 -10.05 -0.98
CA PRO A 115 -4.47 -11.01 0.09
C PRO A 115 -5.42 -10.65 1.25
N ALA A 116 -6.11 -11.64 1.78
CA ALA A 116 -7.10 -11.49 2.84
C ALA A 116 -6.94 -12.63 3.86
N ASN A 117 -7.40 -12.38 5.10
CA ASN A 117 -7.40 -13.34 6.21
C ASN A 117 -5.99 -13.90 6.53
N ILE A 118 -4.96 -13.07 6.40
CA ILE A 118 -3.57 -13.46 6.69
C ILE A 118 -3.38 -13.67 8.20
N ASP A 119 -4.09 -12.89 9.00
CA ASP A 119 -4.22 -13.04 10.45
C ASP A 119 -4.75 -14.41 10.86
N ASP A 120 -5.81 -14.91 10.20
CA ASP A 120 -6.32 -16.26 10.47
C ASP A 120 -5.24 -17.33 10.25
N VAL A 121 -4.43 -17.20 9.20
CA VAL A 121 -3.34 -18.12 8.91
C VAL A 121 -2.28 -18.09 10.01
N VAL A 122 -1.86 -16.89 10.44
CA VAL A 122 -0.84 -16.74 11.49
C VAL A 122 -1.35 -17.25 12.84
N ILE A 123 -2.59 -16.89 13.22
CA ILE A 123 -3.23 -17.33 14.46
C ILE A 123 -3.35 -18.86 14.49
N THR A 124 -3.77 -19.45 13.39
CA THR A 124 -3.92 -20.92 13.28
C THR A 124 -2.57 -21.64 13.35
N ALA A 125 -1.52 -21.05 12.77
CA ALA A 125 -0.18 -21.65 12.79
C ALA A 125 0.45 -21.65 14.19
N GLY A 126 0.09 -20.67 15.03
CA GLY A 126 0.54 -20.59 16.41
C GLY A 126 2.02 -20.18 16.58
N PRO A 127 2.50 -20.06 17.83
CA PRO A 127 3.85 -19.58 18.11
C PRO A 127 4.96 -20.54 17.68
N ASP A 128 4.64 -21.83 17.53
CA ASP A 128 5.57 -22.88 17.12
C ASP A 128 5.59 -23.08 15.59
N MET A 129 5.03 -22.13 14.83
CA MET A 129 4.99 -22.17 13.37
C MET A 129 6.39 -22.38 12.79
N VAL A 130 6.56 -23.47 12.04
CA VAL A 130 7.73 -23.72 11.21
C VAL A 130 7.33 -23.48 9.76
N LEU A 131 8.08 -22.64 9.05
CA LEU A 131 7.87 -22.43 7.62
C LEU A 131 8.08 -23.74 6.86
N PRO A 132 7.14 -24.15 5.99
CA PRO A 132 7.30 -25.37 5.20
C PRO A 132 8.65 -25.43 4.49
N PRO A 133 9.36 -26.59 4.56
CA PRO A 133 10.62 -26.75 3.85
C PRO A 133 10.39 -26.59 2.34
N GLY A 134 11.22 -25.79 1.68
CA GLY A 134 11.08 -25.51 0.24
C GLY A 134 10.20 -24.31 -0.10
N LEU A 135 9.75 -23.52 0.88
CA LEU A 135 9.24 -22.17 0.64
C LEU A 135 10.33 -21.35 -0.07
N GLY A 136 10.17 -21.17 -1.38
CA GLY A 136 11.13 -20.43 -2.20
C GLY A 136 11.44 -19.03 -1.61
N PRO A 137 12.56 -18.40 -1.98
CA PRO A 137 13.07 -17.21 -1.31
C PRO A 137 12.06 -16.07 -1.12
N ILE A 138 11.23 -15.82 -2.14
CA ILE A 138 10.19 -14.77 -2.10
C ILE A 138 9.13 -15.06 -1.04
N ALA A 139 8.65 -16.30 -1.00
CA ALA A 139 7.59 -16.69 -0.09
C ALA A 139 8.12 -16.77 1.36
N SER A 140 9.39 -17.14 1.55
CA SER A 140 10.08 -17.02 2.84
C SER A 140 10.19 -15.56 3.30
N ALA A 141 10.56 -14.65 2.41
CA ALA A 141 10.64 -13.22 2.72
C ALA A 141 9.28 -12.64 3.12
N TYR A 142 8.21 -12.92 2.35
CA TYR A 142 6.86 -12.48 2.70
C TYR A 142 6.42 -13.00 4.07
N ALA A 143 6.66 -14.28 4.37
CA ALA A 143 6.31 -14.83 5.67
C ALA A 143 7.03 -14.14 6.83
N ALA A 144 8.33 -13.83 6.66
CA ALA A 144 9.09 -13.10 7.67
C ALA A 144 8.55 -11.68 7.90
N TYR A 145 8.21 -10.95 6.84
CA TYR A 145 7.62 -9.60 6.95
C TYR A 145 6.21 -9.63 7.55
N ILE A 146 5.38 -10.63 7.18
CA ILE A 146 4.07 -10.84 7.80
C ILE A 146 4.22 -11.01 9.31
N LEU A 147 5.09 -11.95 9.75
CA LEU A 147 5.32 -12.21 11.17
C LEU A 147 5.89 -10.99 11.90
N ALA A 148 6.76 -10.22 11.25
CA ALA A 148 7.32 -9.01 11.84
C ALA A 148 6.25 -7.92 12.04
N GLY A 149 5.28 -7.80 11.12
CA GLY A 149 4.17 -6.85 11.22
C GLY A 149 3.26 -7.07 12.45
N PHE A 150 3.20 -8.29 13.01
CA PHE A 150 2.44 -8.56 14.25
C PHE A 150 3.09 -8.01 15.53
N ARG A 151 4.29 -7.42 15.43
CA ARG A 151 4.98 -6.79 16.58
C ARG A 151 4.60 -5.32 16.77
N GLU A 152 3.89 -4.74 15.82
CA GLU A 152 3.46 -3.34 15.78
C GLU A 152 2.04 -3.19 16.30
#